data_AF-A0A2D4K5R0-F1
#
_entry.id   AF-A0A2D4K5R0-F1
#
_cell.length_a   1.000
_cell.length_b   1.000
_cell.length_c   1.000
_cell.angle_alpha   90.00
_cell.angle_beta   90.00
_cell.angle_gamma   90.00
#
_symmetry.space_group_name_H-M   'P 1'
#
loop_
_entity.id
_entity.type
_entity.pdbx_description
1 polymer ?
#
loop_
_entity_poly.entity_id
_entity_poly.type
_entity_poly.pdbx_seq_one_letter_code
_entity_poly.pdbx_strand_id
1 'polypeptide(L)'
;YCVAYAKDGKRFASGAADKTVIIWTSKLEGILKYTHNDSIQCVSYNPVTHQLASCSSSDFGLWSPEQKSVNKHKVSNKITCCSWTNDGQYLALGLYNGIVSIRNK
;
A
#
# COMPACT_ATOMS: atom_id res chain seq x y z
N TYR A 1 -4.07 -10.78 -4.03
CA TYR A 1 -4.77 -10.63 -2.75
C TYR A 1 -3.73 -10.56 -1.66
N CYS A 2 -3.86 -9.60 -0.75
CA CYS A 2 -2.82 -9.30 0.24
C CYS A 2 -3.44 -8.67 1.50
N VAL A 3 -2.72 -8.78 2.61
CA VAL A 3 -3.09 -8.18 3.90
C VAL A 3 -1.82 -7.67 4.58
N ALA A 4 -1.90 -6.50 5.22
CA ALA A 4 -0.81 -5.96 6.02
C ALA A 4 -1.35 -5.35 7.31
N TYR A 5 -0.60 -5.53 8.40
CA TYR A 5 -0.90 -4.93 9.68
C TYR A 5 -0.05 -3.68 9.91
N ALA A 6 -0.62 -2.66 10.54
CA ALA A 6 0.15 -1.55 11.06
C ALA A 6 0.94 -2.01 12.30
N LYS A 7 2.12 -1.42 12.51
CA LYS A 7 3.04 -1.81 13.60
C LYS A 7 2.46 -1.55 15.00
N ASP A 8 1.50 -0.64 15.12
CA ASP A 8 0.78 -0.36 16.37
C ASP A 8 -0.33 -1.37 16.67
N GLY A 9 -0.66 -2.27 15.74
CA GLY A 9 -1.76 -3.22 15.88
C GLY A 9 -3.16 -2.59 15.86
N LYS A 10 -3.28 -1.26 15.66
CA LYS A 10 -4.57 -0.57 15.71
C LYS A 10 -5.32 -0.64 14.39
N ARG A 11 -4.61 -0.91 13.30
CA ARG A 11 -5.15 -0.92 11.93
C ARG A 11 -4.54 -2.04 11.10
N PHE A 12 -5.30 -2.50 10.14
CA PHE A 12 -4.81 -3.39 9.09
C PHE A 12 -5.47 -3.05 7.76
N ALA A 13 -4.83 -3.45 6.67
CA ALA A 13 -5.30 -3.19 5.32
C ALA A 13 -5.45 -4.50 4.57
N SER A 14 -6.49 -4.59 3.76
CA SER A 14 -6.73 -5.71 2.87
C SER A 14 -6.80 -5.22 1.43
N GLY A 15 -6.04 -5.84 0.53
CA GLY A 15 -6.08 -5.59 -0.90
C GLY A 15 -6.65 -6.78 -1.66
N ALA A 16 -7.66 -6.54 -2.49
CA ALA A 16 -8.39 -7.57 -3.22
C ALA A 16 -8.20 -7.49 -4.75
N ALA A 17 -8.55 -8.59 -5.44
CA ALA A 17 -8.49 -8.67 -6.90
C ALA A 17 -9.62 -7.86 -7.57
N ASP A 18 -10.64 -7.47 -6.81
CA ASP A 18 -11.68 -6.53 -7.22
C ASP A 18 -11.18 -5.07 -7.32
N LYS A 19 -9.85 -4.88 -7.23
CA LYS A 19 -9.14 -3.60 -7.29
C LYS A 19 -9.36 -2.72 -6.06
N THR A 20 -9.99 -3.24 -5.01
CA THR A 20 -10.28 -2.47 -3.81
C THR A 20 -9.22 -2.68 -2.73
N VAL A 21 -8.96 -1.62 -1.99
CA VAL A 21 -8.23 -1.65 -0.73
C VAL A 21 -9.15 -1.13 0.35
N ILE A 22 -9.25 -1.89 1.43
CA ILE A 22 -10.03 -1.51 2.61
C ILE A 22 -9.07 -1.42 3.79
N ILE A 23 -9.21 -0.34 4.54
CA ILE A 23 -8.50 -0.10 5.79
C ILE A 23 -9.46 -0.36 6.93
N TRP A 24 -9.02 -1.21 7.84
CA TRP A 24 -9.78 -1.70 8.96
C TRP A 24 -9.19 -1.20 10.26
N THR A 25 -10.04 -0.99 11.25
CA THR A 25 -9.62 -0.82 12.65
C THR A 25 -9.39 -2.17 13.31
N SER A 26 -8.75 -2.19 14.48
CA SER A 26 -8.66 -3.37 15.34
C SER A 26 -10.02 -3.93 15.76
N LYS A 27 -11.10 -3.15 15.63
CA LYS A 27 -12.50 -3.57 15.87
C LYS A 27 -13.19 -4.12 14.62
N LEU A 28 -12.45 -4.38 13.54
CA LEU A 28 -12.96 -4.86 12.25
C LEU A 28 -13.92 -3.88 11.55
N GLU A 29 -13.77 -2.58 11.81
CA GLU A 29 -14.56 -1.54 11.14
C GLU A 29 -13.80 -0.99 9.92
N GLY A 30 -14.42 -1.04 8.75
CA GLY A 30 -13.86 -0.51 7.50
C GLY A 30 -13.94 1.02 7.46
N ILE A 31 -12.87 1.70 7.86
CA ILE A 31 -12.84 3.18 7.96
C ILE A 31 -12.62 3.88 6.63
N LEU A 32 -12.01 3.18 5.66
CA LEU A 32 -11.79 3.71 4.33
C LEU A 32 -11.77 2.57 3.32
N LYS A 33 -12.49 2.76 2.22
CA LYS A 33 -12.43 1.91 1.04
C LYS A 33 -12.05 2.77 -0.16
N TYR A 34 -11.06 2.34 -0.91
CA TYR A 34 -10.66 3.00 -2.15
C TYR A 34 -10.31 1.99 -3.23
N THR A 35 -10.38 2.42 -4.49
CA THR A 35 -10.25 1.55 -5.66
C THR A 35 -9.05 1.96 -6.49
N HIS A 36 -8.24 1.00 -6.92
CA HIS A 36 -7.16 1.16 -7.88
C HIS A 36 -7.62 0.91 -9.31
N ASN A 37 -6.79 1.25 -10.29
CA ASN A 37 -7.11 0.94 -11.69
C ASN A 37 -7.05 -0.57 -11.99
N ASP A 38 -6.23 -1.29 -11.23
CA ASP A 38 -5.94 -2.71 -11.40
C ASP A 38 -5.98 -3.52 -10.10
N SER A 39 -5.89 -4.84 -10.27
CA SER A 39 -5.86 -5.80 -9.17
C SER A 39 -4.70 -5.51 -8.20
N ILE A 40 -4.99 -5.49 -6.90
CA ILE A 40 -3.97 -5.26 -5.89
C ILE A 40 -3.08 -6.49 -5.74
N GLN A 41 -1.78 -6.29 -5.93
CA GLN A 41 -0.77 -7.34 -5.82
C GLN A 41 -0.19 -7.38 -4.40
N CYS A 42 0.12 -6.22 -3.82
CA CYS A 42 0.79 -6.12 -2.53
C CYS A 42 0.33 -4.89 -1.75
N VAL A 43 0.38 -4.96 -0.42
CA VAL A 43 0.16 -3.84 0.50
C VAL A 43 1.23 -3.88 1.59
N SER A 44 1.71 -2.73 2.03
CA SER A 44 2.73 -2.63 3.07
C SER A 44 2.57 -1.38 3.90
N TYR A 45 2.60 -1.52 5.22
CA TYR A 45 2.55 -0.40 6.16
C TYR A 45 3.95 0.12 6.47
N ASN A 46 4.07 1.45 6.50
CA ASN A 46 5.23 2.12 7.03
C ASN A 46 5.25 1.95 8.56
N PRO A 47 6.36 1.44 9.12
CA PRO A 47 6.47 1.14 10.54
C PRO A 47 6.54 2.39 11.44
N VAL A 48 6.83 3.57 10.88
CA VAL A 48 7.01 4.83 11.64
C VAL A 48 5.86 5.79 11.42
N THR A 49 5.45 6.02 10.16
CA THR A 49 4.44 7.03 9.83
C THR A 49 3.02 6.49 9.78
N HIS A 50 2.83 5.17 9.91
CA HIS A 50 1.55 4.48 9.71
C HIS A 50 0.94 4.69 8.32
N GLN A 51 1.72 5.18 7.35
CA GLN A 51 1.34 5.31 5.96
C GLN A 51 1.21 3.92 5.32
N LEU A 52 0.15 3.69 4.58
CA LEU A 52 -0.05 2.46 3.82
C LEU A 52 0.40 2.67 2.37
N ALA A 53 1.25 1.79 1.88
CA ALA A 53 1.52 1.62 0.47
C ALA A 53 0.65 0.49 -0.08
N SER A 54 -0.14 0.77 -1.10
CA SER A 54 -0.87 -0.22 -1.88
C SER A 54 -0.30 -0.29 -3.29
N CYS A 55 -0.06 -1.47 -3.81
CA CYS A 55 0.59 -1.68 -5.10
C CYS A 55 -0.30 -2.53 -6.00
N SER A 56 -0.61 -2.00 -7.18
CA SER A 56 -1.36 -2.67 -8.24
C SER A 56 -0.44 -2.96 -9.44
N SER A 57 -1.02 -3.52 -10.51
CA SER A 57 -0.31 -3.79 -11.75
C SER A 57 0.03 -2.54 -12.57
N SER A 58 -0.65 -1.41 -12.35
CA SER A 58 -0.47 -0.20 -13.16
C SER A 58 -0.25 1.07 -12.33
N ASP A 59 -0.48 1.01 -11.02
CA ASP A 59 -0.29 2.11 -10.10
C ASP A 59 0.11 1.63 -8.70
N PHE A 60 0.63 2.55 -7.90
CA PHE A 60 0.67 2.39 -6.45
C PHE A 60 -0.01 3.59 -5.79
N GLY A 61 -0.58 3.35 -4.62
CA GLY A 61 -1.28 4.31 -3.80
C GLY A 61 -0.55 4.47 -2.48
N LEU A 62 -0.45 5.71 -2.02
CA LEU A 62 0.01 6.05 -0.70
C LEU A 62 -1.13 6.67 0.08
N TRP A 63 -1.48 6.06 1.20
CA TRP A 63 -2.52 6.53 2.10
C TRP A 63 -1.93 6.85 3.47
N SER A 64 -2.35 7.96 4.08
CA SER A 64 -2.00 8.31 5.46
C SER A 64 -3.24 8.41 6.34
N PRO A 65 -3.17 8.05 7.64
CA PRO A 65 -4.25 8.33 8.59
C PRO A 65 -4.65 9.81 8.66
N GLU A 66 -3.67 10.69 8.47
CA GLU A 66 -3.79 12.15 8.62
C GLU A 66 -4.39 12.78 7.34
N GLN A 67 -4.07 12.20 6.18
CA GLN A 67 -4.62 12.58 4.89
C GLN A 67 -5.64 11.54 4.44
N LYS A 68 -6.93 11.87 4.55
CA LYS A 68 -8.02 11.03 4.01
C LYS A 68 -8.02 10.90 2.48
N SER A 69 -6.99 11.39 1.79
CA SER A 69 -6.76 11.21 0.36
C SER A 69 -5.71 10.11 0.10
N VAL A 70 -5.83 9.45 -1.05
CA VAL A 70 -4.86 8.48 -1.53
C VAL A 70 -4.07 9.11 -2.67
N ASN A 71 -2.76 9.27 -2.49
CA ASN A 71 -1.89 9.74 -3.56
C ASN A 71 -1.55 8.56 -4.47
N LYS A 72 -2.09 8.58 -5.69
CA LYS A 72 -1.85 7.54 -6.69
C LYS A 72 -0.75 7.95 -7.64
N HIS A 73 0.19 7.05 -7.87
CA HIS A 73 1.28 7.23 -8.80
C HIS A 73 1.24 6.12 -9.83
N LYS A 74 1.28 6.50 -11.11
CA LYS A 74 1.37 5.55 -12.21
C LYS A 74 2.76 4.94 -12.25
N VAL A 75 2.80 3.64 -12.55
CA VAL A 75 4.05 2.92 -12.80
C VAL A 75 4.06 2.40 -14.23
N SER A 76 5.26 2.32 -14.80
CA SER A 76 5.45 1.81 -16.17
C SER A 76 5.28 0.30 -16.27
N ASN A 77 5.34 -0.42 -15.15
CA ASN A 77 5.27 -1.87 -15.14
C ASN A 77 4.63 -2.41 -13.87
N LYS A 78 4.19 -3.67 -13.92
CA LYS A 78 3.54 -4.38 -12.82
C LYS A 78 4.44 -4.45 -11.60
N ILE A 79 3.92 -4.03 -10.45
CA ILE A 79 4.58 -4.21 -9.16
C ILE A 79 4.27 -5.62 -8.66
N THR A 80 5.30 -6.39 -8.35
CA THR A 80 5.18 -7.74 -7.81
C THR A 80 5.29 -7.77 -6.29
N CYS A 81 6.08 -6.86 -5.72
CA CYS A 81 6.28 -6.75 -4.28
C CYS A 81 6.59 -5.30 -3.86
N CYS A 82 6.29 -4.98 -2.61
CA CYS A 82 6.69 -3.73 -2.00
C CYS A 82 7.12 -3.92 -0.55
N SER A 83 8.08 -3.12 -0.08
CA SER A 83 8.56 -3.16 1.30
C SER A 83 9.03 -1.79 1.76
N TRP A 84 8.69 -1.43 2.99
CA TRP A 84 9.19 -0.22 3.64
C TRP A 84 10.48 -0.51 4.40
N THR A 85 11.37 0.48 4.44
CA THR A 85 12.50 0.47 5.37
C THR A 85 12.00 0.62 6.82
N ASN A 86 12.78 0.11 7.78
CA ASN A 86 12.37 0.11 9.18
C ASN A 86 12.35 1.52 9.81
N ASP A 87 13.11 2.46 9.23
CA ASP A 87 13.06 3.89 9.54
C ASP A 87 11.86 4.61 8.88
N GLY A 88 11.13 3.94 7.99
CA GLY A 88 10.00 4.50 7.27
C GLY A 88 10.35 5.56 6.23
N GLN A 89 11.63 5.73 5.89
CA GLN A 89 12.08 6.77 4.96
C GLN A 89 11.91 6.36 3.49
N TYR A 90 12.11 5.08 3.17
CA TYR A 90 12.11 4.60 1.80
C TYR A 90 11.11 3.47 1.58
N LEU A 91 10.46 3.51 0.42
CA LEU A 91 9.63 2.44 -0.10
C LEU A 91 10.34 1.78 -1.29
N ALA A 92 10.62 0.48 -1.16
CA ALA A 92 11.11 -0.34 -2.26
C ALA A 92 9.93 -0.98 -3.00
N LEU A 93 9.96 -0.89 -4.33
CA LEU A 93 9.00 -1.50 -5.25
C LEU A 93 9.75 -2.44 -6.20
N GLY A 94 9.41 -3.72 -6.18
CA GLY A 94 9.89 -4.69 -7.17
C GLY A 94 8.99 -4.69 -8.38
N LEU A 95 9.54 -4.37 -9.55
CA LEU A 95 8.81 -4.38 -10.82
C LEU A 95 9.06 -5.69 -11.56
N TYR A 96 8.07 -6.14 -12.33
CA TYR A 96 8.11 -7.40 -13.08
C TYR A 96 9.23 -7.44 -14.14
N ASN A 97 9.70 -6.29 -14.63
CA ASN A 97 10.83 -6.19 -15.57
C ASN A 97 12.21 -6.36 -14.89
N GLY A 98 12.27 -6.74 -13.61
CA GLY A 98 13.52 -6.92 -12.88
C GLY A 98 14.12 -5.63 -12.32
N ILE A 99 13.43 -4.49 -12.45
CA ILE A 99 13.87 -3.22 -11.86
C ILE A 99 13.32 -3.09 -10.43
N VAL A 100 14.17 -2.68 -9.50
CA VAL A 100 13.74 -2.23 -8.17
C VAL A 100 13.71 -0.71 -8.16
N SER A 101 12.54 -0.14 -7.92
CA SER A 101 12.37 1.31 -7.76
C SER A 101 12.33 1.64 -6.27
N ILE A 102 13.24 2.53 -5.83
CA ILE A 102 13.20 3.09 -4.48
C ILE A 102 12.55 4.47 -4.56
N ARG A 103 11.56 4.71 -3.71
CA ARG A 103 10.86 6.00 -3.59
C ARG A 103 11.12 6.60 -2.22
N ASN A 104 11.51 7.87 -2.23
CA ASN A 104 11.48 8.76 -1.07
C ASN A 104 10.14 9.52 -1.11
N LYS A 105 9.68 9.98 0.05
CA LYS A 105 8.46 10.77 0.25
C LYS A 105 8.26 11.87 -0.79
#